data_AF-A0A8R1VZB7-F1
#
_entry.id   AF-A0A8R1VZB7-F1
#
_cell.length_a   1.000
_cell.length_b   1.000
_cell.length_c   1.000
_cell.angle_alpha   90.00
_cell.angle_beta   90.00
_cell.angle_gamma   90.00
#
_symmetry.space_group_name_H-M   'P 1'
#
loop_
_entity.id
_entity.type
_entity.pdbx_description
1 polymer ?
#
loop_
_entity_poly.entity_id
_entity_poly.type
_entity_poly.pdbx_seq_one_letter_code
_entity_poly.pdbx_strand_id
1 'polypeptide(L)'
;MNKTRTIFILDAGALFTLQILQFFSLDYYVMIVFQDTWYSRYPNTLFLVLNIVLTLLFYHTFLNCYREYKYERSKKTGDLVECKAKYPVYLNCITWATYVTVLFSKIVMIFSNNVISLVSNDDFMGPQMLKLLIGVSGIVFYLLISAECFGRQVDRDKWPTNACIIEIFDSVEILSIVIASNVKIGYLEYLIYITAFLNFMLPLWVLYNVSQPDVDTKPMGLPQPVCYNFMHLMLVQMPFLGIRMYMWIVFNQNASVFIMKNLLHLLFFLHSLYPYIKEISKKNQYSPETCHDEDVPEILLTNRKHDEPIELL
;
A
#
# COMPACT_ATOMS: atom_id res chain seq x y z
N MET A 1 33.83 0.19 -2.19
CA MET A 1 32.46 0.67 -2.49
C MET A 1 31.48 -0.26 -1.78
N ASN A 2 30.70 0.23 -0.81
CA ASN A 2 29.88 -0.63 0.06
C ASN A 2 28.79 -1.38 -0.73
N LYS A 3 28.74 -2.72 -0.60
CA LYS A 3 27.72 -3.61 -1.21
C LYS A 3 26.30 -3.05 -1.11
N THR A 4 25.97 -2.46 0.04
CA THR A 4 24.68 -1.84 0.38
C THR A 4 24.30 -0.69 -0.58
N ARG A 5 25.26 0.14 -1.02
CA ARG A 5 25.01 1.24 -1.97
C ARG A 5 24.68 0.71 -3.36
N THR A 6 25.35 -0.37 -3.78
CA THR A 6 25.13 -0.99 -5.09
C THR A 6 23.74 -1.59 -5.19
N ILE A 7 23.28 -2.26 -4.14
CA ILE A 7 21.92 -2.83 -4.06
C ILE A 7 20.88 -1.72 -4.17
N PHE A 8 21.04 -0.63 -3.42
CA PHE A 8 20.10 0.50 -3.46
C PHE A 8 20.00 1.13 -4.87
N ILE A 9 21.12 1.33 -5.56
CA ILE A 9 21.13 1.87 -6.93
C ILE A 9 20.48 0.89 -7.92
N LEU A 10 20.71 -0.42 -7.74
CA LEU A 10 20.09 -1.45 -8.55
C LEU A 10 18.56 -1.47 -8.38
N ASP A 11 18.07 -1.40 -7.14
CA ASP A 11 16.64 -1.31 -6.81
C ASP A 11 16.00 -0.08 -7.46
N ALA A 12 16.68 1.06 -7.45
CA ALA A 12 16.25 2.27 -8.17
C ALA A 12 16.11 2.02 -9.67
N GLY A 13 17.17 1.49 -10.28
CA GLY A 13 17.22 1.21 -11.71
C GLY A 13 16.11 0.25 -12.12
N ALA A 14 15.87 -0.80 -11.33
CA ALA A 14 14.78 -1.73 -11.52
C ALA A 14 13.42 -1.04 -11.41
N LEU A 15 13.21 -0.19 -10.39
CA LEU A 15 11.96 0.55 -10.20
C LEU A 15 11.65 1.44 -11.41
N PHE A 16 12.61 2.25 -11.88
CA PHE A 16 12.39 3.15 -13.02
C PHE A 16 12.16 2.36 -14.31
N THR A 17 12.93 1.29 -14.53
CA THR A 17 12.80 0.45 -15.72
C THR A 17 11.42 -0.20 -15.78
N LEU A 18 10.98 -0.80 -14.65
CA LEU A 18 9.67 -1.43 -14.56
C LEU A 18 8.55 -0.40 -14.73
N GLN A 19 8.65 0.76 -14.08
CA GLN A 19 7.66 1.83 -14.20
C GLN A 19 7.52 2.32 -15.65
N ILE A 20 8.64 2.64 -16.32
CA ILE A 20 8.62 3.14 -17.70
C ILE A 20 8.06 2.06 -18.63
N LEU A 21 8.55 0.83 -18.52
CA LEU A 21 8.08 -0.30 -19.32
C LEU A 21 6.58 -0.52 -19.14
N GLN A 22 6.10 -0.48 -17.89
CA GLN A 22 4.70 -0.71 -17.56
C GLN A 22 3.79 0.37 -18.15
N PHE A 23 4.08 1.65 -17.91
CA PHE A 23 3.23 2.74 -18.39
C PHE A 23 3.27 2.90 -19.90
N PHE A 24 4.44 2.71 -20.53
CA PHE A 24 4.57 2.76 -21.98
C PHE A 24 3.79 1.61 -22.65
N SER A 25 3.86 0.40 -22.08
CA SER A 25 3.07 -0.73 -22.57
C SER A 25 1.57 -0.48 -22.38
N LEU A 26 1.13 0.12 -21.27
CA LEU A 26 -0.27 0.50 -21.08
C LEU A 26 -0.72 1.60 -22.04
N ASP A 27 0.15 2.54 -22.41
CA ASP A 27 -0.17 3.54 -23.43
C ASP A 27 -0.39 2.93 -24.81
N TYR A 28 0.32 1.86 -25.14
CA TYR A 28 0.05 1.09 -26.36
C TYR A 28 -1.39 0.55 -26.38
N TYR A 29 -1.86 -0.02 -25.27
CA TYR A 29 -3.27 -0.45 -25.17
C TYR A 29 -4.24 0.73 -25.27
N VAL A 30 -3.95 1.84 -24.58
CA VAL A 30 -4.77 3.07 -24.65
C VAL A 30 -4.85 3.59 -26.09
N MET A 31 -3.75 3.55 -26.84
CA MET A 31 -3.69 4.00 -28.22
C MET A 31 -4.59 3.17 -29.14
N ILE A 32 -4.60 1.83 -28.98
CA ILE A 32 -5.49 0.94 -29.75
C ILE A 32 -6.96 1.32 -29.54
N VAL A 33 -7.34 1.66 -28.30
CA VAL A 33 -8.72 2.05 -27.96
C VAL A 33 -9.22 3.22 -28.80
N PHE A 34 -8.37 4.22 -29.00
CA PHE A 34 -8.76 5.49 -29.60
C PHE A 34 -8.33 5.60 -31.07
N GLN A 35 -7.81 4.54 -31.69
CA GLN A 35 -7.24 4.56 -33.04
C GLN A 35 -8.19 5.18 -34.08
N ASP A 36 -9.50 4.92 -33.98
CA ASP A 36 -10.51 5.40 -34.93
C ASP A 36 -11.28 6.65 -34.47
N THR A 37 -10.93 7.21 -33.31
CA THR A 37 -11.61 8.39 -32.76
C THR A 37 -10.80 9.66 -32.97
N TRP A 38 -11.47 10.78 -33.27
CA TRP A 38 -10.82 12.10 -33.33
C TRP A 38 -10.15 12.50 -31.99
N TYR A 39 -10.55 11.84 -30.90
CA TYR A 39 -9.95 11.95 -29.59
C TYR A 39 -8.56 11.31 -29.48
N SER A 40 -8.10 10.49 -30.42
CA SER A 40 -6.78 9.80 -30.43
C SER A 40 -5.59 10.63 -29.91
N ARG A 41 -5.51 11.93 -30.23
CA ARG A 41 -4.37 12.79 -29.86
C ARG A 41 -4.37 13.28 -28.41
N TYR A 42 -5.54 13.53 -27.82
CA TYR A 42 -5.66 14.18 -26.50
C TYR A 42 -5.31 13.28 -25.30
N PRO A 43 -5.86 12.07 -25.13
CA PRO A 43 -5.54 11.19 -24.02
C PRO A 43 -4.08 10.74 -24.12
N ASN A 44 -3.54 10.51 -25.31
CA ASN A 44 -2.13 10.14 -25.49
C ASN A 44 -1.17 11.23 -25.01
N THR A 45 -1.44 12.50 -25.32
CA THR A 45 -0.61 13.62 -24.86
C THR A 45 -0.72 13.80 -23.34
N LEU A 46 -1.94 13.70 -22.79
CA LEU A 46 -2.18 13.80 -21.35
C LEU A 46 -1.47 12.67 -20.58
N PHE A 47 -1.60 11.42 -21.02
CA PHE A 47 -0.96 10.28 -20.35
C PHE A 47 0.56 10.32 -20.46
N LEU A 48 1.11 10.79 -21.59
CA LEU A 48 2.54 11.00 -21.73
C LEU A 48 3.04 12.05 -20.72
N VAL A 49 2.34 13.17 -20.57
CA VAL A 49 2.66 14.20 -19.55
C VAL A 49 2.55 13.62 -18.14
N LEU A 50 1.49 12.87 -17.83
CA LEU A 50 1.30 12.23 -16.53
C LEU A 50 2.40 11.21 -16.23
N ASN A 51 2.84 10.42 -17.21
CA ASN A 51 3.95 9.50 -17.05
C ASN A 51 5.26 10.24 -16.74
N ILE A 52 5.55 11.33 -17.45
CA ILE A 52 6.74 12.17 -17.18
C ILE A 52 6.69 12.71 -15.76
N VAL A 53 5.54 13.25 -15.33
CA VAL A 53 5.33 13.76 -13.96
C VAL A 53 5.55 12.63 -12.94
N LEU A 54 5.00 11.43 -13.19
CA LEU A 54 5.22 10.28 -12.32
C LEU A 54 6.68 9.86 -12.24
N THR A 55 7.40 9.78 -13.37
CA THR A 55 8.83 9.45 -13.37
C THR A 55 9.63 10.47 -12.56
N LEU A 56 9.31 11.77 -12.69
CA LEU A 56 9.92 12.82 -11.87
C LEU A 56 9.57 12.68 -10.38
N LEU A 57 8.34 12.31 -10.04
CA LEU A 57 7.93 12.05 -8.65
C LEU A 57 8.70 10.87 -8.05
N PHE A 58 8.81 9.74 -8.75
CA PHE A 58 9.63 8.60 -8.30
C PHE A 58 11.11 8.97 -8.19
N TYR A 59 11.64 9.76 -9.11
CA TYR A 59 13.00 10.29 -9.05
C TYR A 59 13.23 11.14 -7.79
N HIS A 60 12.36 12.11 -7.53
CA HIS A 60 12.43 12.94 -6.33
C HIS A 60 12.28 12.13 -5.04
N THR A 61 11.38 11.15 -5.04
CA THR A 61 11.16 10.25 -3.92
C THR A 61 12.41 9.46 -3.60
N PHE A 62 13.01 8.83 -4.61
CA PHE A 62 14.23 8.06 -4.45
C PHE A 62 15.43 8.92 -4.03
N LEU A 63 15.57 10.12 -4.62
CA LEU A 63 16.62 11.07 -4.25
C LEU A 63 16.49 11.50 -2.78
N ASN A 64 15.26 11.60 -2.27
CA ASN A 64 15.00 11.91 -0.87
C ASN A 64 15.36 10.73 0.04
N CYS A 65 14.95 9.50 -0.27
CA CYS A 65 15.37 8.31 0.50
C CYS A 65 16.90 8.17 0.53
N TYR A 66 17.58 8.50 -0.58
CA TYR A 66 19.04 8.50 -0.64
C TYR A 66 19.70 9.57 0.25
N ARG A 67 19.12 10.78 0.28
CA ARG A 67 19.59 11.86 1.16
C ARG A 67 19.42 11.48 2.62
N GLU A 68 18.29 10.87 2.97
CA GLU A 68 18.00 10.37 4.33
C GLU A 68 18.98 9.27 4.74
N TYR A 69 19.25 8.31 3.84
CA TYR A 69 20.29 7.30 4.04
C TYR A 69 21.66 7.91 4.35
N LYS A 70 22.07 8.93 3.58
CA LYS A 70 23.35 9.61 3.78
C LYS A 70 23.38 10.36 5.12
N TYR A 71 22.27 10.99 5.49
CA TYR A 71 22.13 11.73 6.75
C TYR A 71 22.22 10.80 7.96
N GLU A 72 21.41 9.73 8.02
CA GLU A 72 21.43 8.76 9.14
C GLU A 72 22.78 8.07 9.28
N ARG A 73 23.46 7.81 8.16
CA ARG A 73 24.83 7.29 8.18
C ARG A 73 25.84 8.31 8.74
N SER A 74 25.72 9.59 8.37
CA SER A 74 26.58 10.66 8.90
C SER A 74 26.39 10.83 10.41
N LYS A 75 25.13 10.80 10.86
CA LYS A 75 24.76 10.86 12.29
C LYS A 75 25.39 9.73 13.10
N LYS A 76 25.36 8.48 12.60
CA LYS A 76 26.03 7.33 13.25
C LYS A 76 27.56 7.45 13.28
N THR A 77 28.16 8.23 12.39
CA THR A 77 29.62 8.40 12.29
C THR A 77 30.13 9.60 13.13
N GLY A 78 29.24 10.34 13.79
CA GLY A 78 29.62 11.43 14.71
C GLY A 78 29.92 12.78 14.05
N ASP A 79 29.89 12.86 12.72
CA ASP A 79 30.03 14.13 11.98
C ASP A 79 28.70 14.90 12.03
N LEU A 80 28.52 15.66 13.11
CA LEU A 80 27.38 16.56 13.33
C LEU A 80 27.51 17.82 12.44
N VAL A 81 26.90 17.75 11.26
CA VAL A 81 26.34 18.95 10.62
C VAL A 81 24.83 18.87 10.80
N GLU A 82 24.29 19.76 11.63
CA GLU A 82 22.86 19.99 11.83
C GLU A 82 22.18 20.40 10.52
N CYS A 83 21.86 19.43 9.66
CA CYS A 83 20.85 19.64 8.64
C CYS A 83 19.50 19.20 9.21
N LYS A 84 18.88 20.10 9.98
CA LYS A 84 17.43 20.12 10.25
C LYS A 84 16.68 20.38 8.93
N ALA A 85 16.75 19.46 7.99
CA ALA A 85 15.81 19.44 6.90
C ALA A 85 14.62 18.62 7.39
N LYS A 86 13.56 19.34 7.77
CA LYS A 86 12.24 18.80 8.08
C LYS A 86 11.64 18.34 6.75
N TYR A 87 12.05 17.16 6.28
CA TYR A 87 11.66 16.64 4.98
C TYR A 87 10.16 16.31 4.94
N PRO A 88 9.48 16.42 3.78
CA PRO A 88 8.11 16.00 3.64
C PRO A 88 8.05 14.47 3.70
N VAL A 89 7.88 13.99 4.91
CA VAL A 89 7.65 12.60 5.30
C VAL A 89 6.68 11.87 4.34
N TYR A 90 5.77 12.57 3.69
CA TYR A 90 4.68 11.97 2.92
C TYR A 90 4.92 11.86 1.41
N LEU A 91 6.13 12.11 0.90
CA LEU A 91 6.37 12.07 -0.55
C LEU A 91 6.15 10.67 -1.14
N ASN A 92 6.54 9.60 -0.44
CA ASN A 92 6.26 8.22 -0.88
C ASN A 92 4.76 7.96 -1.02
N CYS A 93 3.97 8.45 -0.07
CA CYS A 93 2.51 8.34 -0.11
C CYS A 93 1.94 9.09 -1.32
N ILE A 94 2.41 10.31 -1.59
CA ILE A 94 1.96 11.11 -2.75
C ILE A 94 2.32 10.39 -4.06
N THR A 95 3.55 9.88 -4.16
CA THR A 95 4.03 9.14 -5.33
C THR A 95 3.21 7.90 -5.60
N TRP A 96 2.95 7.07 -4.56
CA TRP A 96 2.13 5.88 -4.71
C TRP A 96 0.67 6.21 -5.04
N ALA A 97 0.06 7.20 -4.36
CA ALA A 97 -1.31 7.61 -4.64
C ALA A 97 -1.47 8.08 -6.10
N THR A 98 -0.55 8.94 -6.55
CA THR A 98 -0.55 9.43 -7.94
C THR A 98 -0.35 8.29 -8.92
N TYR A 99 0.58 7.37 -8.63
CA TYR A 99 0.83 6.18 -9.44
C TYR A 99 -0.43 5.31 -9.59
N VAL A 100 -1.11 5.01 -8.48
CA VAL A 100 -2.34 4.20 -8.49
C VAL A 100 -3.44 4.90 -9.27
N THR A 101 -3.65 6.20 -9.07
CA THR A 101 -4.68 6.95 -9.81
C THR A 101 -4.45 6.91 -11.32
N VAL A 102 -3.22 7.13 -11.78
CA VAL A 102 -2.91 7.10 -13.22
C VAL A 102 -3.02 5.68 -13.76
N LEU A 103 -2.44 4.68 -13.09
CA LEU A 103 -2.54 3.27 -13.48
C LEU A 103 -4.01 2.85 -13.61
N PHE A 104 -4.82 3.14 -12.58
CA PHE A 104 -6.21 2.73 -12.53
C PHE A 104 -7.08 3.45 -13.57
N SER A 105 -6.79 4.73 -13.86
CA SER A 105 -7.46 5.45 -14.94
C SER A 105 -7.25 4.77 -16.31
N LYS A 106 -6.02 4.32 -16.61
CA LYS A 106 -5.72 3.56 -17.83
C LYS A 106 -6.45 2.22 -17.85
N ILE A 107 -6.43 1.49 -16.74
CA ILE A 107 -7.15 0.23 -16.57
C ILE A 107 -8.65 0.39 -16.89
N VAL A 108 -9.32 1.36 -16.26
CA VAL A 108 -10.75 1.62 -16.48
C VAL A 108 -11.03 2.01 -17.94
N MET A 109 -10.15 2.82 -18.56
CA MET A 109 -10.30 3.19 -19.97
C MET A 109 -10.12 2.02 -20.93
N ILE A 110 -9.16 1.12 -20.66
CA ILE A 110 -8.93 -0.08 -21.48
C ILE A 110 -10.15 -1.01 -21.38
N PHE A 111 -10.70 -1.19 -20.18
CA PHE A 111 -11.80 -2.14 -19.97
C PHE A 111 -13.17 -1.60 -20.33
N SER A 112 -13.47 -0.33 -20.06
CA SER A 112 -14.78 0.26 -20.40
C SER A 112 -15.04 0.29 -21.91
N ASN A 113 -13.97 0.29 -22.71
CA ASN A 113 -14.04 0.33 -24.17
C ASN A 113 -13.86 -1.04 -24.84
N ASN A 114 -13.93 -2.15 -24.09
CA ASN A 114 -13.86 -3.53 -24.61
C ASN A 114 -12.64 -3.85 -25.50
N VAL A 115 -11.50 -3.24 -25.22
CA VAL A 115 -10.30 -3.33 -26.09
C VAL A 115 -9.74 -4.74 -26.14
N ILE A 116 -10.00 -5.51 -25.08
CA ILE A 116 -9.65 -6.92 -24.98
C ILE A 116 -10.30 -7.74 -26.09
N SER A 117 -11.50 -7.38 -26.57
CA SER A 117 -12.12 -8.11 -27.69
C SER A 117 -11.54 -7.74 -29.05
N LEU A 118 -10.73 -6.67 -29.14
CA LEU A 118 -10.02 -6.27 -30.36
C LEU A 118 -8.62 -6.91 -30.45
N VAL A 119 -8.02 -7.29 -29.33
CA VAL A 119 -6.68 -7.88 -29.30
C VAL A 119 -6.80 -9.40 -29.24
N SER A 120 -6.12 -10.11 -30.13
CA SER A 120 -6.15 -11.57 -30.12
C SER A 120 -5.52 -12.12 -28.86
N ASN A 121 -6.05 -13.24 -28.36
CA ASN A 121 -5.43 -13.97 -27.23
C ASN A 121 -4.04 -14.52 -27.57
N ASP A 122 -3.76 -14.70 -28.87
CA ASP A 122 -2.49 -15.25 -29.36
C ASP A 122 -1.41 -14.16 -29.58
N ASP A 123 -1.79 -12.88 -29.49
CA ASP A 123 -0.84 -11.79 -29.63
C ASP A 123 0.01 -11.64 -28.36
N PHE A 124 1.29 -11.28 -28.52
CA PHE A 124 2.18 -11.01 -27.38
C PHE A 124 1.62 -9.93 -26.44
N MET A 125 0.92 -8.93 -27.00
CA MET A 125 0.19 -7.90 -26.26
C MET A 125 -1.25 -8.29 -25.96
N GLY A 126 -1.56 -9.58 -25.84
CA GLY A 126 -2.88 -10.07 -25.46
C GLY A 126 -3.26 -9.78 -24.00
N PRO A 127 -4.41 -10.32 -23.54
CA PRO A 127 -4.94 -10.04 -22.22
C PRO A 127 -4.05 -10.55 -21.08
N GLN A 128 -3.25 -11.59 -21.35
CA GLN A 128 -2.29 -12.14 -20.38
C GLN A 128 -1.16 -11.15 -20.08
N MET A 129 -0.65 -10.45 -21.10
CA MET A 129 0.35 -9.41 -20.90
C MET A 129 -0.22 -8.24 -20.12
N LEU A 130 -1.47 -7.86 -20.37
CA LEU A 130 -2.15 -6.83 -19.59
C LEU A 130 -2.26 -7.20 -18.10
N LYS A 131 -2.61 -8.46 -17.78
CA LYS A 131 -2.60 -8.96 -16.39
C LYS A 131 -1.21 -8.85 -15.76
N LEU A 132 -0.17 -9.24 -16.50
CA LEU A 132 1.22 -9.14 -16.04
C LEU A 132 1.61 -7.69 -15.78
N LEU A 133 1.31 -6.76 -16.70
CA LEU A 133 1.60 -5.34 -16.56
C LEU A 133 0.91 -4.73 -15.35
N ILE A 134 -0.34 -5.11 -15.06
CA ILE A 134 -1.03 -4.68 -13.84
C ILE A 134 -0.33 -5.28 -12.62
N GLY A 135 0.08 -6.55 -12.66
CA GLY A 135 0.80 -7.24 -11.57
C GLY A 135 2.18 -6.67 -11.25
N VAL A 136 2.88 -6.05 -12.21
CA VAL A 136 4.17 -5.36 -12.00
C VAL A 136 4.09 -4.30 -10.89
N SER A 137 2.90 -3.72 -10.67
CA SER A 137 2.64 -2.78 -9.57
C SER A 137 3.03 -3.33 -8.18
N GLY A 138 2.89 -4.63 -7.93
CA GLY A 138 3.31 -5.25 -6.67
C GLY A 138 4.83 -5.18 -6.48
N ILE A 139 5.59 -5.35 -7.56
CA ILE A 139 7.06 -5.23 -7.56
C ILE A 139 7.45 -3.76 -7.40
N VAL A 140 6.79 -2.84 -8.10
CA VAL A 140 7.01 -1.39 -7.96
C VAL A 140 6.79 -0.95 -6.51
N PHE A 141 5.70 -1.41 -5.89
CA PHE A 141 5.41 -1.14 -4.49
C PHE A 141 6.50 -1.68 -3.55
N TYR A 142 6.92 -2.93 -3.76
CA TYR A 142 7.98 -3.54 -2.97
C TYR A 142 9.28 -2.74 -3.04
N LEU A 143 9.69 -2.31 -4.23
CA LEU A 143 10.90 -1.51 -4.44
C LEU A 143 10.77 -0.11 -3.82
N LEU A 144 9.58 0.49 -3.83
CA LEU A 144 9.32 1.77 -3.18
C LEU A 144 9.48 1.67 -1.66
N ILE A 145 8.87 0.66 -1.02
CA ILE A 145 9.07 0.39 0.42
C ILE A 145 10.53 0.03 0.72
N SER A 146 11.16 -0.77 -0.14
CA SER A 146 12.57 -1.14 -0.03
C SER A 146 13.45 0.10 0.12
N ALA A 147 13.23 1.09 -0.76
CA ALA A 147 13.97 2.35 -0.76
C ALA A 147 13.74 3.15 0.53
N GLU A 148 12.51 3.22 1.04
CA GLU A 148 12.18 3.94 2.28
C GLU A 148 12.80 3.28 3.52
N CYS A 149 12.61 1.97 3.69
CA CYS A 149 13.20 1.23 4.82
C CYS A 149 14.74 1.35 4.81
N PHE A 150 15.34 1.33 3.63
CA PHE A 150 16.78 1.51 3.48
C PHE A 150 17.24 2.94 3.80
N GLY A 151 16.47 3.94 3.36
CA GLY A 151 16.68 5.36 3.67
C GLY A 151 16.78 5.61 5.17
N ARG A 152 15.85 4.99 5.92
CA ARG A 152 15.70 5.18 7.36
C ARG A 152 16.39 4.14 8.23
N GLN A 153 16.98 3.12 7.62
CA GLN A 153 17.61 1.99 8.33
C GLN A 153 16.64 1.27 9.29
N VAL A 154 15.38 1.16 8.88
CA VAL A 154 14.33 0.45 9.62
C VAL A 154 14.26 -1.00 9.14
N ASP A 155 14.05 -1.94 10.06
CA ASP A 155 13.89 -3.36 9.73
C ASP A 155 12.66 -3.56 8.84
N ARG A 156 12.90 -4.05 7.62
CA ARG A 156 11.85 -4.36 6.64
C ARG A 156 10.84 -5.38 7.15
N ASP A 157 11.33 -6.37 7.90
CA ASP A 157 10.53 -7.52 8.36
C ASP A 157 9.44 -7.12 9.37
N LYS A 158 9.49 -5.89 9.91
CA LYS A 158 8.46 -5.34 10.79
C LYS A 158 7.18 -4.93 10.05
N TRP A 159 7.24 -4.77 8.72
CA TRP A 159 6.14 -4.23 7.93
C TRP A 159 5.50 -5.29 7.05
N PRO A 160 4.15 -5.30 6.90
CA PRO A 160 3.41 -6.33 6.18
C PRO A 160 3.50 -6.21 4.64
N THR A 161 4.70 -5.94 4.11
CA THR A 161 4.94 -5.67 2.69
C THR A 161 4.51 -6.85 1.80
N ASN A 162 4.81 -8.08 2.23
CA ASN A 162 4.44 -9.28 1.48
C ASN A 162 2.92 -9.47 1.39
N ALA A 163 2.18 -9.11 2.44
CA ALA A 163 0.73 -9.20 2.44
C ALA A 163 0.13 -8.21 1.43
N CYS A 164 0.61 -6.97 1.39
CA CYS A 164 0.17 -5.96 0.42
C CYS A 164 0.44 -6.37 -1.04
N ILE A 165 1.57 -7.03 -1.32
CA ILE A 165 1.86 -7.52 -2.69
C ILE A 165 0.88 -8.62 -3.09
N ILE A 166 0.60 -9.55 -2.18
CA ILE A 166 -0.38 -10.63 -2.39
C ILE A 166 -1.79 -10.05 -2.57
N GLU A 167 -2.12 -8.95 -1.89
CA GLU A 167 -3.37 -8.21 -2.07
C GLU A 167 -3.44 -7.55 -3.45
N ILE A 168 -2.37 -6.92 -3.92
CA ILE A 168 -2.31 -6.36 -5.29
C ILE A 168 -2.57 -7.44 -6.35
N PHE A 169 -1.99 -8.63 -6.20
CA PHE A 169 -2.27 -9.74 -7.13
C PHE A 169 -3.72 -10.22 -7.09
N ASP A 170 -4.40 -10.13 -5.96
CA ASP A 170 -5.83 -10.43 -5.89
C ASP A 170 -6.68 -9.44 -6.70
N SER A 171 -6.26 -8.17 -6.75
CA SER A 171 -6.89 -7.18 -7.63
C SER A 171 -6.65 -7.47 -9.10
N VAL A 172 -5.46 -7.96 -9.45
CA VAL A 172 -5.19 -8.40 -10.83
C VAL A 172 -6.13 -9.55 -11.19
N GLU A 173 -6.37 -10.48 -10.26
CA GLU A 173 -7.22 -11.63 -10.53
C GLU A 173 -8.72 -11.29 -10.63
N ILE A 174 -9.26 -10.46 -9.73
CA ILE A 174 -10.67 -10.07 -9.82
C ILE A 174 -10.97 -9.30 -11.11
N LEU A 175 -10.00 -8.49 -11.54
CA LEU A 175 -10.03 -7.71 -12.77
C LEU A 175 -9.87 -8.60 -14.00
N SER A 176 -9.13 -9.70 -13.86
CA SER A 176 -8.99 -10.79 -14.82
C SER A 176 -10.32 -11.48 -15.16
N ILE A 177 -11.27 -11.50 -14.24
CA ILE A 177 -12.64 -11.96 -14.52
C ILE A 177 -13.37 -11.00 -15.44
N VAL A 178 -13.22 -9.68 -15.23
CA VAL A 178 -13.76 -8.66 -16.14
C VAL A 178 -13.12 -8.79 -17.51
N ILE A 179 -11.82 -9.11 -17.57
CA ILE A 179 -11.11 -9.35 -18.83
C ILE A 179 -11.67 -10.56 -19.59
N ALA A 180 -11.95 -11.67 -18.90
CA ALA A 180 -12.41 -12.91 -19.51
C ALA A 180 -13.92 -12.91 -19.86
N SER A 181 -14.70 -12.04 -19.22
CA SER A 181 -16.14 -11.96 -19.45
C SER A 181 -16.44 -11.11 -20.69
N ASN A 182 -16.81 -11.76 -21.79
CA ASN A 182 -17.32 -11.08 -22.99
C ASN A 182 -18.72 -10.48 -22.81
N VAL A 183 -19.38 -10.73 -21.67
CA VAL A 183 -20.70 -10.21 -21.34
C VAL A 183 -20.55 -9.06 -20.36
N LYS A 184 -21.17 -7.91 -20.68
CA LYS A 184 -21.25 -6.77 -19.77
C LYS A 184 -21.99 -7.19 -18.51
N ILE A 185 -21.30 -7.19 -17.37
CA ILE A 185 -21.84 -7.66 -16.08
C ILE A 185 -22.58 -6.52 -15.35
N GLY A 186 -22.84 -5.41 -16.06
CA GLY A 186 -23.63 -4.28 -15.59
C GLY A 186 -22.97 -3.58 -14.39
N TYR A 187 -23.74 -3.40 -13.31
CA TYR A 187 -23.27 -2.70 -12.11
C TYR A 187 -22.11 -3.40 -11.38
N LEU A 188 -21.92 -4.71 -11.61
CA LEU A 188 -20.86 -5.47 -10.95
C LEU A 188 -19.46 -5.03 -11.41
N GLU A 189 -19.30 -4.59 -12.66
CA GLU A 189 -18.02 -4.08 -13.18
C GLU A 189 -17.54 -2.86 -12.41
N TYR A 190 -18.43 -1.90 -12.16
CA TYR A 190 -18.11 -0.71 -11.36
C TYR A 190 -17.73 -1.08 -9.93
N LEU A 191 -18.41 -2.05 -9.34
CA LEU A 191 -18.09 -2.53 -7.99
C LEU A 191 -16.71 -3.21 -7.96
N ILE A 192 -16.38 -4.01 -8.97
CA ILE A 192 -15.04 -4.59 -9.14
C ILE A 192 -13.99 -3.48 -9.27
N TYR A 193 -14.25 -2.46 -10.09
CA TYR A 193 -13.30 -1.37 -10.25
C TYR A 193 -13.07 -0.59 -8.95
N ILE A 194 -14.14 -0.19 -8.26
CA ILE A 194 -14.02 0.54 -6.99
C ILE A 194 -13.26 -0.29 -5.97
N THR A 195 -13.58 -1.58 -5.84
CA THR A 195 -12.92 -2.45 -4.85
C THR A 195 -11.45 -2.68 -5.20
N ALA A 196 -11.13 -2.91 -6.48
CA ALA A 196 -9.74 -3.04 -6.93
C ALA A 196 -8.94 -1.75 -6.68
N PHE A 197 -9.52 -0.58 -6.99
CA PHE A 197 -8.89 0.71 -6.72
C PHE A 197 -8.58 0.91 -5.23
N LEU A 198 -9.56 0.62 -4.35
CA LEU A 198 -9.36 0.70 -2.90
C LEU A 198 -8.23 -0.22 -2.44
N ASN A 199 -8.15 -1.43 -3.01
CA ASN A 199 -7.08 -2.35 -2.68
C ASN A 199 -5.70 -1.89 -3.18
N PHE A 200 -5.60 -1.26 -4.36
CA PHE A 200 -4.36 -0.62 -4.80
C PHE A 200 -3.96 0.59 -3.93
N MET A 201 -4.94 1.27 -3.32
CA MET A 201 -4.70 2.39 -2.41
C MET A 201 -4.33 1.96 -0.99
N LEU A 202 -4.72 0.76 -0.55
CA LEU A 202 -4.43 0.23 0.78
C LEU A 202 -2.94 0.24 1.17
N PRO A 203 -1.99 -0.08 0.26
CA PRO A 203 -0.56 0.11 0.50
C PRO A 203 -0.12 1.52 0.95
N LEU A 204 -0.94 2.56 0.72
CA LEU A 204 -0.71 3.91 1.27
C LEU A 204 -0.64 3.91 2.79
N TRP A 205 -1.43 3.08 3.46
CA TRP A 205 -1.44 3.03 4.92
C TRP A 205 -0.11 2.47 5.44
N VAL A 206 0.43 1.44 4.78
CA VAL A 206 1.74 0.89 5.14
C VAL A 206 2.83 1.93 4.90
N LEU A 207 2.82 2.60 3.75
CA LEU A 207 3.76 3.70 3.46
C LEU A 207 3.65 4.82 4.49
N TYR A 208 2.43 5.23 4.84
CA TYR A 208 2.19 6.26 5.84
C TYR A 208 2.82 5.88 7.18
N ASN A 209 2.67 4.64 7.62
CA ASN A 209 3.21 4.17 8.89
C ASN A 209 4.74 4.10 8.88
N VAL A 210 5.32 3.58 7.79
CA VAL A 210 6.79 3.52 7.61
C VAL A 210 7.37 4.94 7.56
N SER A 211 6.63 5.87 6.97
CA SER A 211 7.03 7.26 6.83
C SER A 211 6.84 8.08 8.11
N GLN A 212 6.05 7.66 9.10
CA GLN A 212 5.97 8.42 10.36
C GLN A 212 7.36 8.57 11.01
N PRO A 213 7.72 9.77 11.50
CA PRO A 213 8.92 9.93 12.31
C PRO A 213 8.75 9.13 13.61
N ASP A 214 9.85 8.63 14.17
CA ASP A 214 9.90 7.99 15.50
C ASP A 214 9.55 9.03 16.57
N VAL A 215 8.26 9.37 16.68
CA VAL A 215 7.73 10.18 17.74
C VAL A 215 7.23 9.19 18.78
N ASP A 216 7.72 9.34 20.01
CA ASP A 216 7.23 8.67 21.22
C ASP A 216 5.79 9.12 21.55
N THR A 217 4.87 9.00 20.60
CA THR A 217 3.45 9.23 20.82
C THR A 217 2.92 8.08 21.64
N LYS A 218 2.73 8.34 22.94
CA LYS A 218 1.93 7.52 23.85
C LYS A 218 0.68 7.00 23.12
N PRO A 219 0.40 5.69 23.12
CA PRO A 219 -0.75 5.15 22.41
C PRO A 219 -2.04 5.57 23.15
N MET A 220 -2.68 6.63 22.64
CA MET A 220 -4.07 6.94 22.98
C MET A 220 -4.96 6.37 21.88
N GLY A 221 -5.37 5.09 22.00
CA GLY A 221 -6.34 4.46 21.08
C GLY A 221 -6.16 2.96 20.88
N LEU A 222 -7.02 2.37 20.04
CA LEU A 222 -6.82 1.00 19.53
C LEU A 222 -5.47 0.93 18.79
N PRO A 223 -4.77 -0.22 18.85
CA PRO A 223 -3.52 -0.40 18.11
C PRO A 223 -3.75 -0.15 16.62
N GLN A 224 -2.93 0.71 16.02
CA GLN A 224 -2.94 1.02 14.58
C GLN A 224 -2.98 -0.21 13.66
N PRO A 225 -2.31 -1.35 13.97
CA PRO A 225 -2.44 -2.58 13.18
C PRO A 225 -3.86 -3.16 13.17
N VAL A 226 -4.60 -3.05 14.26
CA VAL A 226 -5.97 -3.58 14.36
C VAL A 226 -6.92 -2.75 13.50
N CYS A 227 -6.76 -1.42 13.51
CA CYS A 227 -7.56 -0.53 12.67
C CYS A 227 -7.31 -0.77 11.17
N TYR A 228 -6.05 -0.90 10.77
CA TYR A 228 -5.68 -1.26 9.39
C TYR A 228 -6.30 -2.59 8.96
N ASN A 229 -6.12 -3.64 9.76
CA ASN A 229 -6.63 -4.96 9.41
C ASN A 229 -8.17 -4.97 9.35
N PHE A 230 -8.84 -4.20 10.22
CA PHE A 230 -10.29 -4.06 10.19
C PHE A 230 -10.78 -3.33 8.93
N MET A 231 -10.16 -2.19 8.58
CA MET A 231 -10.47 -1.47 7.35
C MET A 231 -10.22 -2.34 6.11
N HIS A 232 -9.09 -3.05 6.08
CA HIS A 232 -8.77 -3.98 5.00
C HIS A 232 -9.83 -5.09 4.87
N LEU A 233 -10.22 -5.69 6.00
CA LEU A 233 -11.23 -6.74 6.02
C LEU A 233 -12.57 -6.24 5.46
N MET A 234 -13.03 -5.07 5.91
CA MET A 234 -14.35 -4.54 5.56
C MET A 234 -14.41 -3.94 4.16
N LEU A 235 -13.39 -3.18 3.74
CA LEU A 235 -13.42 -2.41 2.49
C LEU A 235 -12.94 -3.20 1.28
N VAL A 236 -12.12 -4.23 1.48
CA VAL A 236 -11.53 -5.01 0.39
C VAL A 236 -11.96 -6.46 0.46
N GLN A 237 -11.67 -7.14 1.56
CA GLN A 237 -11.78 -8.60 1.62
C GLN A 237 -13.23 -9.08 1.58
N MET A 238 -14.13 -8.41 2.32
CA MET A 238 -15.55 -8.73 2.32
C MET A 238 -16.20 -8.46 0.94
N PRO A 239 -15.98 -7.29 0.30
CA PRO A 239 -16.43 -7.07 -1.08
C PRO A 239 -15.88 -8.07 -2.09
N PHE A 240 -14.57 -8.37 -2.08
CA PHE A 240 -13.98 -9.38 -2.97
C PHE A 240 -14.57 -10.78 -2.74
N LEU A 241 -14.82 -11.16 -1.50
CA LEU A 241 -15.51 -12.41 -1.18
C LEU A 241 -16.92 -12.43 -1.76
N GLY A 242 -17.69 -11.35 -1.58
CA GLY A 242 -19.04 -11.20 -2.12
C GLY A 242 -19.09 -11.33 -3.64
N ILE A 243 -18.22 -10.60 -4.35
CA ILE A 243 -18.10 -10.67 -5.82
C ILE A 243 -17.75 -12.10 -6.25
N ARG A 244 -16.75 -12.72 -5.62
CA ARG A 244 -16.32 -14.09 -5.99
C ARG A 244 -17.41 -15.13 -5.73
N MET A 245 -18.16 -15.02 -4.63
CA MET A 245 -19.31 -15.89 -4.37
C MET A 245 -20.41 -15.70 -5.42
N TYR A 246 -20.72 -14.45 -5.78
CA TYR A 246 -21.70 -14.16 -6.83
C TYR A 246 -21.25 -14.74 -8.19
N MET A 247 -20.00 -14.51 -8.58
CA MET A 247 -19.43 -15.08 -9.81
C MET A 247 -19.44 -16.61 -9.82
N TRP A 248 -19.17 -17.23 -8.68
CA TRP A 248 -19.20 -18.68 -8.57
C TRP A 248 -20.62 -19.24 -8.70
N ILE A 249 -21.59 -18.67 -7.99
CA ILE A 249 -22.98 -19.18 -7.98
C ILE A 249 -23.67 -18.93 -9.33
N VAL A 250 -23.49 -17.74 -9.92
CA VAL A 250 -24.23 -17.32 -11.11
C VAL A 250 -23.53 -17.71 -12.41
N PHE A 251 -22.20 -17.54 -12.48
CA PHE A 251 -21.42 -17.76 -13.70
C PHE A 251 -20.61 -19.06 -13.67
N ASN A 252 -20.71 -19.87 -12.61
CA ASN A 252 -20.00 -21.14 -12.41
C ASN A 252 -18.48 -21.02 -12.60
N GLN A 253 -17.92 -19.87 -12.24
CA GLN A 253 -16.49 -19.57 -12.32
C GLN A 253 -15.72 -20.27 -11.20
N ASN A 254 -14.52 -20.79 -11.50
CA ASN A 254 -13.66 -21.45 -10.52
C ASN A 254 -13.05 -20.42 -9.55
N ALA A 255 -13.69 -20.18 -8.41
CA ALA A 255 -13.25 -19.20 -7.41
C ALA A 255 -12.82 -19.80 -6.05
N SER A 256 -12.79 -21.14 -5.93
CA SER A 256 -12.65 -21.85 -4.65
C SER A 256 -11.38 -21.50 -3.87
N VAL A 257 -10.22 -21.41 -4.54
CA VAL A 257 -8.93 -21.08 -3.91
C VAL A 257 -8.95 -19.67 -3.32
N PHE A 258 -9.53 -18.71 -4.05
CA PHE A 258 -9.63 -17.32 -3.63
C PHE A 258 -10.67 -17.10 -2.53
N ILE A 259 -11.74 -17.89 -2.52
CA ILE A 259 -12.70 -17.93 -1.41
C ILE A 259 -12.02 -18.45 -0.14
N MET A 260 -11.25 -19.55 -0.24
CA MET A 260 -10.50 -20.10 0.88
C MET A 260 -9.48 -19.10 1.43
N LYS A 261 -8.75 -18.38 0.56
CA LYS A 261 -7.82 -17.32 0.96
C LYS A 261 -8.53 -16.23 1.79
N ASN A 262 -9.68 -15.76 1.33
CA ASN A 262 -10.44 -14.72 2.02
C ASN A 262 -10.96 -15.21 3.39
N LEU A 263 -11.38 -16.47 3.48
CA LEU A 263 -11.79 -17.10 4.74
C LEU A 263 -10.62 -17.22 5.73
N LEU A 264 -9.44 -17.64 5.26
CA LEU A 264 -8.23 -17.69 6.08
C LEU A 264 -7.84 -16.29 6.60
N HIS A 265 -7.95 -15.26 5.78
CA HIS A 265 -7.68 -13.89 6.22
C HIS A 265 -8.65 -13.47 7.33
N LEU A 266 -9.94 -13.81 7.24
CA LEU A 266 -10.92 -13.54 8.29
C LEU A 266 -10.57 -14.28 9.59
N LEU A 267 -10.16 -15.55 9.51
CA LEU A 267 -9.71 -16.32 10.67
C LEU A 267 -8.46 -15.73 11.33
N PHE A 268 -7.46 -15.34 10.54
CA PHE A 268 -6.25 -14.70 11.05
C PHE A 268 -6.54 -13.34 11.67
N PHE A 269 -7.45 -12.56 11.09
CA PHE A 269 -7.90 -11.32 11.70
C PHE A 269 -8.55 -11.58 13.06
N LEU A 270 -9.49 -12.53 13.14
CA LEU A 270 -10.15 -12.86 14.40
C LEU A 270 -9.15 -13.34 15.47
N HIS A 271 -8.16 -14.14 15.06
CA HIS A 271 -7.07 -14.56 15.94
C HIS A 271 -6.23 -13.37 16.42
N SER A 272 -5.92 -12.41 15.54
CA SER A 272 -5.18 -11.19 15.89
C SER A 272 -5.96 -10.26 16.82
N LEU A 273 -7.30 -10.28 16.75
CA LEU A 273 -8.19 -9.47 17.58
C LEU A 273 -8.36 -10.04 19.00
N TYR A 274 -8.27 -11.36 19.15
CA TYR A 274 -8.44 -12.08 20.42
C TYR A 274 -7.63 -11.51 21.60
N PRO A 275 -6.30 -11.27 21.50
CA PRO A 275 -5.53 -10.72 22.62
C PRO A 275 -6.03 -9.34 23.06
N TYR A 276 -6.46 -8.49 22.12
CA TYR A 276 -6.95 -7.15 22.42
C TYR A 276 -8.33 -7.18 23.09
N ILE A 277 -9.23 -8.06 22.64
CA ILE A 277 -10.52 -8.26 23.31
C ILE A 277 -10.29 -8.77 24.73
N LYS A 278 -9.35 -9.70 24.92
CA LYS A 278 -9.01 -10.23 26.25
C LYS A 278 -8.46 -9.14 27.16
N GLU A 279 -7.65 -8.23 26.65
CA GLU A 279 -7.10 -7.10 27.41
C GLU A 279 -8.19 -6.09 27.79
N ILE A 280 -9.07 -5.72 26.86
CA ILE A 280 -10.23 -4.84 27.12
C ILE A 280 -11.17 -5.48 28.15
N SER A 281 -11.46 -6.78 28.01
CA SER A 281 -12.30 -7.53 28.95
C SER A 281 -11.72 -7.55 30.36
N LYS A 282 -10.39 -7.67 30.50
CA LYS A 282 -9.72 -7.58 31.81
C LYS A 282 -9.79 -6.17 32.38
N LYS A 283 -9.57 -5.14 31.56
CA LYS A 283 -9.62 -3.74 32.00
C LYS A 283 -11.02 -3.36 32.51
N ASN A 284 -12.08 -3.87 31.87
CA ASN A 284 -13.46 -3.66 32.30
C ASN A 284 -13.84 -4.46 33.57
N GLN A 285 -13.18 -5.59 33.87
CA GLN A 285 -13.37 -6.33 35.12
C GLN A 285 -12.68 -5.67 36.34
N TYR A 286 -11.66 -4.84 36.11
CA TYR A 286 -10.89 -4.15 37.16
C TYR A 286 -11.34 -2.71 37.43
N SER A 287 -12.50 -2.29 36.91
CA SER A 287 -13.12 -1.02 37.28
C SER A 287 -14.30 -1.29 38.23
N PRO A 288 -14.06 -1.68 39.50
CA PRO A 288 -15.14 -1.67 40.47
C PRO A 288 -15.49 -0.21 40.76
N GLU A 289 -16.80 0.03 40.78
CA GLU A 289 -17.49 1.17 41.36
C GLU A 289 -16.66 1.93 42.41
N THR A 290 -16.12 3.09 42.06
CA THR A 290 -15.93 4.16 43.04
C THR A 290 -17.14 5.06 42.90
N CYS A 291 -18.24 4.60 43.50
CA CYS A 291 -19.35 5.45 43.84
C CYS A 291 -18.84 6.49 44.86
N HIS A 292 -19.29 7.73 44.69
CA HIS A 292 -19.00 8.88 45.53
C HIS A 292 -19.08 8.60 47.04
N ASP A 293 -18.09 9.09 47.79
CA ASP A 293 -18.34 9.79 49.05
C ASP A 293 -17.25 10.84 49.30
N GLU A 294 -17.72 12.09 49.33
CA GLU A 294 -17.30 13.28 50.08
C GLU A 294 -15.80 13.67 50.26
N ASP A 295 -15.49 14.85 49.68
CA ASP A 295 -14.73 15.98 50.24
C ASP A 295 -13.43 15.73 51.01
N VAL A 296 -12.26 15.86 50.35
CA VAL A 296 -11.09 16.63 50.85
C VAL A 296 -10.17 17.00 49.67
N PRO A 297 -9.76 18.28 49.48
CA PRO A 297 -8.66 18.61 48.59
C PRO A 297 -7.35 18.66 49.40
N GLU A 298 -6.42 17.73 49.16
CA GLU A 298 -5.06 17.89 49.68
C GLU A 298 -4.02 17.74 48.57
N ILE A 299 -3.46 18.89 48.22
CA ILE A 299 -2.31 19.10 47.37
C ILE A 299 -1.10 18.47 48.06
N LEU A 300 -0.54 17.39 47.50
CA LEU A 300 0.79 16.90 47.88
C LEU A 300 1.68 16.79 46.64
N LEU A 301 2.30 17.92 46.32
CA LEU A 301 3.58 18.01 45.63
C LEU A 301 4.67 17.43 46.54
N THR A 302 5.25 16.28 46.20
CA THR A 302 6.58 15.90 46.70
C THR A 302 7.43 15.21 45.63
N ASN A 303 8.34 16.03 45.09
CA ASN A 303 9.71 15.71 44.69
C ASN A 303 10.17 14.26 44.89
N ARG A 304 10.41 13.54 43.78
CA ARG A 304 11.26 12.36 43.79
C ARG A 304 12.71 12.80 43.51
N LYS A 305 13.48 12.84 44.59
CA LYS A 305 14.90 13.19 44.67
C LYS A 305 15.76 12.03 44.13
N HIS A 306 16.89 12.40 43.55
CA HIS A 306 18.02 11.55 43.16
C HIS A 306 18.47 10.62 44.29
N ASP A 307 18.75 9.35 43.94
CA ASP A 307 19.63 8.46 44.70
C ASP A 307 20.94 8.30 43.93
N GLU A 308 22.04 8.76 44.54
CA GLU A 308 23.42 8.45 44.16
C GLU A 308 23.85 7.09 44.78
N PRO A 309 24.76 6.33 44.16
CA PRO A 309 25.31 5.12 44.75
C PRO A 309 26.47 5.42 45.71
N ILE A 310 26.46 4.69 46.84
CA ILE A 310 27.41 4.71 47.95
C ILE A 310 28.70 3.98 47.54
N GLU A 311 29.85 4.65 47.69
CA GLU A 311 31.18 4.03 47.75
C GLU A 311 31.35 3.31 49.09
N LEU A 312 31.84 2.06 49.06
CA LEU A 312 32.35 1.36 50.23
C LEU A 312 33.78 0.87 49.95
N LEU A 313 34.64 1.28 50.89
CA LEU A 313 36.07 1.01 51.11
C LEU A 313 36.65 -0.28 50.50
#